data_AF-A0A699ZZ22-F1
#
_entry.id   AF-A0A699ZZ22-F1
#
_cell.length_a   1.000
_cell.length_b   1.000
_cell.length_c   1.000
_cell.angle_alpha   90.00
_cell.angle_beta   90.00
_cell.angle_gamma   90.00
#
_symmetry.space_group_name_H-M   'P 1'
#
loop_
_entity.id
_entity.type
_entity.pdbx_description
1 polymer ?
#
loop_
_entity_poly.entity_id
_entity_poly.type
_entity_poly.pdbx_seq_one_letter_code
_entity_poly.pdbx_strand_id
1 'polypeptide(L)'
;MMAIIQQREPQLLASNGGPLHLSAHFVRDFLEHQLNWVTRKGTGDSQHLPANWQRLVDDMNMRAALLVFAKGVPPELFYSMDETFVFFAPMAGSTTLAEQGSKQVYVAASEQKKGITV
;
A
#
# COMPACT_ATOMS: atom_id res chain seq x y z
N MET A 1 -12.38 -7.37 -3.02
CA MET A 1 -11.58 -8.34 -2.24
C MET A 1 -10.90 -9.26 -3.25
N MET A 2 -9.61 -9.06 -3.51
CA MET A 2 -8.87 -9.87 -4.47
C MET A 2 -7.57 -10.32 -3.79
N ALA A 3 -7.52 -11.59 -3.38
CA ALA A 3 -6.34 -12.18 -2.77
C ALA A 3 -5.49 -12.82 -3.86
N ILE A 4 -4.18 -12.54 -3.87
CA ILE A 4 -3.22 -13.17 -4.78
C ILE A 4 -2.66 -14.39 -4.05
N ILE A 5 -3.02 -15.58 -4.53
CA ILE A 5 -2.55 -16.85 -3.98
C ILE A 5 -1.09 -17.04 -4.40
N GLN A 6 -0.15 -17.01 -3.44
CA GLN A 6 1.29 -17.16 -3.70
C GLN A 6 1.72 -18.62 -3.88
N GLN A 7 1.04 -19.56 -3.20
CA GLN A 7 1.25 -21.00 -3.33
C GLN A 7 -0.10 -21.70 -3.39
N ARG A 8 -0.27 -22.59 -4.37
CA ARG A 8 -1.52 -23.32 -4.60
C ARG A 8 -1.23 -24.82 -4.61
N GLU A 9 -1.42 -25.46 -3.47
CA GLU A 9 -1.22 -26.92 -3.30
C GLU A 9 -2.53 -27.63 -2.95
N PRO A 10 -3.52 -27.66 -3.86
CA PRO A 10 -4.85 -28.22 -3.59
C PRO A 10 -4.79 -29.74 -3.39
N GLN A 11 -3.74 -30.41 -3.90
CA GLN A 11 -3.53 -31.84 -3.70
C GLN A 11 -3.37 -32.25 -2.23
N LEU A 12 -2.87 -31.37 -1.35
CA LEU A 12 -2.74 -31.66 0.09
C LEU A 12 -4.08 -31.84 0.79
N LEU A 13 -5.14 -31.22 0.26
CA LEU A 13 -6.50 -31.36 0.76
C LEU A 13 -7.18 -32.61 0.20
N ALA A 14 -6.81 -33.02 -1.02
CA ALA A 14 -7.32 -34.25 -1.63
C ALA A 14 -6.91 -35.52 -0.86
N SER A 15 -5.70 -35.57 -0.30
CA SER A 15 -5.24 -36.69 0.54
C SER A 15 -5.90 -36.73 1.92
N ASN A 16 -6.55 -35.65 2.36
CA ASN A 16 -7.10 -35.48 3.72
C ASN A 16 -8.62 -35.23 3.74
N GLY A 17 -9.36 -35.67 2.71
CA GLY A 17 -10.83 -35.63 2.71
C GLY A 17 -11.50 -34.70 1.70
N GLY A 18 -10.75 -34.11 0.76
CA GLY A 18 -11.30 -33.35 -0.37
C GLY A 18 -11.23 -31.82 -0.20
N PRO A 19 -11.90 -31.04 -1.07
CA PRO A 19 -11.83 -29.58 -1.03
C PRO A 19 -12.31 -29.02 0.31
N LEU A 20 -11.48 -28.19 0.93
CA LEU A 20 -11.79 -27.55 2.19
C LEU A 20 -12.85 -26.45 1.99
N HIS A 21 -14.06 -26.70 2.47
CA HIS A 21 -15.13 -25.72 2.50
C HIS A 21 -15.23 -25.09 3.89
N LEU A 22 -14.67 -23.90 4.06
CA LEU A 22 -14.81 -23.12 5.29
C LEU A 22 -15.94 -22.13 5.15
N SER A 23 -16.86 -22.11 6.12
CA SER A 23 -17.85 -21.04 6.20
C SER A 23 -17.18 -19.75 6.67
N ALA A 24 -17.71 -18.59 6.25
CA ALA A 24 -17.22 -17.30 6.74
C ALA A 24 -17.29 -17.19 8.28
N HIS A 25 -18.28 -17.87 8.88
CA HIS A 25 -18.42 -17.95 10.33
C HIS A 25 -17.25 -18.71 10.97
N PHE A 26 -16.90 -19.90 10.46
CA PHE A 26 -15.75 -20.66 10.93
C PHE A 26 -14.44 -19.86 10.81
N VAL A 27 -14.24 -19.20 9.67
CA VAL A 27 -13.04 -18.37 9.45
C VAL A 27 -12.96 -17.24 10.48
N ARG A 28 -14.06 -16.54 10.74
CA ARG A 28 -14.10 -15.47 11.75
C ARG A 28 -13.83 -16.01 13.15
N ASP A 29 -14.50 -17.09 13.54
CA ASP A 29 -14.36 -17.72 14.84
C ASP A 29 -12.92 -18.20 15.08
N PHE A 30 -12.30 -18.78 14.06
CA PHE A 30 -10.90 -19.19 14.10
C PHE A 30 -9.95 -18.01 14.27
N LEU A 31 -10.15 -16.94 13.48
CA LEU A 31 -9.32 -15.74 13.56
C LEU A 31 -9.43 -15.06 14.93
N GLU A 32 -10.64 -14.92 15.47
CA GLU A 32 -10.89 -14.25 16.74
C GLU A 32 -10.47 -15.10 17.95
N HIS A 33 -10.83 -16.39 17.99
CA HIS A 33 -10.66 -17.22 19.19
C HIS A 33 -9.41 -18.10 19.18
N GLN A 34 -8.89 -18.50 18.01
CA GLN A 34 -7.68 -19.32 17.93
C GLN A 34 -6.43 -18.49 17.68
N LEU A 35 -6.54 -17.47 16.82
CA LEU A 35 -5.41 -16.59 16.49
C LEU A 35 -5.40 -15.30 17.28
N ASN A 36 -6.47 -14.97 18.03
CA ASN A 36 -6.61 -13.73 18.78
C ASN A 36 -6.42 -12.47 17.89
N TRP A 37 -6.89 -12.55 16.64
CA TRP A 37 -6.77 -11.48 15.65
C TRP A 37 -8.04 -10.66 15.59
N VAL A 38 -7.88 -9.35 15.64
CA VAL A 38 -8.96 -8.38 15.55
C VAL A 38 -8.70 -7.40 14.40
N THR A 39 -9.77 -6.79 13.89
CA THR A 39 -9.63 -5.73 12.90
C THR A 39 -9.00 -4.51 13.55
N ARG A 40 -7.87 -4.04 13.02
CA ARG A 40 -7.09 -2.91 13.56
C ARG A 40 -6.78 -1.91 12.49
N LYS A 41 -6.80 -0.63 12.87
CA LYS A 41 -6.30 0.45 12.02
C LYS A 41 -4.78 0.41 12.00
N GLY A 42 -4.19 0.52 10.81
CA GLY A 42 -2.76 0.65 10.61
C GLY A 42 -2.24 1.90 11.29
N THR A 43 -1.15 1.74 12.03
CA THR A 43 -0.41 2.82 12.69
C THR A 43 0.94 2.88 12.00
N GLY A 44 1.03 3.69 10.95
CA GLY A 44 2.30 3.97 10.28
C GLY A 44 2.99 5.15 10.94
N ASP A 45 4.31 5.07 11.08
CA ASP A 45 5.11 6.18 11.61
C ASP A 45 5.07 7.36 10.64
N SER A 46 4.98 8.58 11.19
CA SER A 46 4.75 9.80 10.43
C SER A 46 5.94 10.12 9.50
N GLN A 47 5.62 10.36 8.23
CA GLN A 47 6.44 10.89 7.14
C GLN A 47 7.87 11.36 7.49
N HIS A 48 8.82 10.43 7.50
CA HIS A 48 10.24 10.80 7.45
C HIS A 48 10.62 11.19 6.02
N LEU A 49 11.35 12.31 5.89
CA LEU A 49 12.02 12.70 4.65
C LEU A 49 12.93 11.54 4.19
N PRO A 50 12.83 11.11 2.92
CA PRO A 50 13.71 10.09 2.41
C PRO A 50 15.15 10.62 2.36
N ALA A 51 16.13 9.74 2.53
CA ALA A 51 17.55 10.13 2.59
C ALA A 51 18.04 10.90 1.34
N ASN A 52 17.38 10.70 0.19
CA ASN A 52 17.70 11.32 -1.09
C ASN A 52 16.77 12.49 -1.46
N TRP A 53 16.05 13.08 -0.52
CA TRP A 53 15.06 14.14 -0.80
C TRP A 53 15.63 15.31 -1.62
N GLN A 54 16.89 15.70 -1.39
CA GLN A 54 17.56 16.79 -2.11
C GLN A 54 17.62 16.51 -3.61
N ARG A 55 18.05 15.29 -3.98
CA ARG A 55 18.10 14.85 -5.36
C ARG A 55 16.72 14.82 -6.00
N LEU A 56 15.69 14.39 -5.26
CA LEU A 56 14.31 14.36 -5.77
C LEU A 56 13.80 15.77 -6.08
N VAL A 57 14.13 16.76 -5.24
CA VAL A 57 13.80 18.17 -5.48
C VAL A 57 14.53 18.71 -6.72
N ASP A 58 15.82 18.41 -6.85
CA ASP A 58 16.61 18.82 -8.01
C ASP A 58 16.07 18.22 -9.32
N ASP A 59 15.74 16.92 -9.30
CA ASP A 59 15.17 16.20 -10.45
C ASP A 59 13.79 16.77 -10.85
N MET A 60 12.95 17.19 -9.90
CA MET A 60 11.68 17.87 -10.16
C MET A 60 11.91 19.23 -10.83
N ASN A 61 12.81 20.04 -10.27
CA ASN A 61 13.13 21.37 -10.79
C ASN A 61 13.67 21.32 -12.23
N MET A 62 14.52 20.33 -12.54
CA MET A 62 15.02 20.14 -13.90
C MET A 62 13.92 19.73 -14.88
N ARG A 63 12.98 18.86 -14.46
CA ARG A 63 11.83 18.48 -15.28
C ARG A 63 10.90 19.67 -15.55
N ALA A 64 10.64 20.50 -14.54
CA ALA A 64 9.87 21.73 -14.67
C ALA A 64 10.52 22.70 -15.68
N ALA A 65 11.83 22.95 -15.52
CA ALA A 65 12.58 23.83 -16.42
C ALA A 65 12.56 23.31 -17.87
N LEU A 66 12.72 21.99 -18.07
CA LEU A 66 12.64 21.38 -19.39
C LEU A 66 11.27 21.59 -20.05
N LEU A 67 10.18 21.42 -19.29
CA LEU A 67 8.83 21.62 -19.82
C LEU A 67 8.57 23.08 -20.20
N VAL A 68 8.95 24.03 -19.32
CA VAL A 68 8.84 25.46 -19.60
C VAL A 68 9.62 25.83 -20.86
N PHE A 69 10.84 25.33 -20.99
CA PHE A 69 11.67 25.56 -22.18
C PHE A 69 11.06 24.93 -23.44
N ALA A 70 10.72 23.64 -23.40
CA ALA A 70 10.24 22.88 -24.56
C ALA A 70 8.86 23.36 -25.05
N LYS A 71 8.03 23.90 -24.16
CA LYS A 71 6.72 24.46 -24.49
C LYS A 71 6.75 25.97 -24.72
N GLY A 72 7.91 26.62 -24.55
CA GLY A 72 8.06 28.06 -24.70
C GLY A 72 7.15 28.86 -23.75
N VAL A 73 6.94 28.35 -22.54
CA VAL A 73 6.05 29.00 -21.57
C VAL A 73 6.72 30.29 -21.09
N PRO A 74 6.10 31.47 -21.29
CA PRO A 74 6.60 32.72 -20.74
C PRO A 74 6.66 32.62 -19.20
N PRO A 75 7.70 33.15 -18.55
CA PRO A 75 7.83 33.10 -17.08
C PRO A 75 6.62 33.69 -16.36
N GLU A 76 5.98 34.71 -16.95
CA GLU A 76 4.77 35.38 -16.46
C GLU A 76 3.55 34.45 -16.37
N LEU A 77 3.56 33.35 -17.12
CA LEU A 77 2.48 32.36 -17.17
C LEU A 77 2.80 31.10 -16.36
N PHE A 78 3.97 31.04 -15.71
CA PHE A 78 4.35 29.95 -14.84
C PHE A 78 3.90 30.23 -13.40
N TYR A 79 2.80 29.60 -12.96
CA TYR A 79 2.21 29.84 -11.64
C TYR A 79 2.73 28.86 -10.57
N SER A 80 2.64 27.56 -10.85
CA SER A 80 3.16 26.51 -9.97
C SER A 80 3.34 25.20 -10.74
N MET A 81 4.19 24.34 -10.19
CA MET A 81 4.32 22.94 -10.60
C MET A 81 4.56 22.13 -9.34
N ASP A 82 3.81 21.04 -9.20
CA ASP A 82 3.91 20.12 -8.07
C ASP A 82 3.90 18.69 -8.61
N GLU A 83 4.64 17.80 -7.96
CA GLU A 83 4.68 16.38 -8.29
C GLU A 83 3.76 15.63 -7.34
N THR A 84 2.62 15.15 -7.86
CA THR A 84 1.72 14.32 -7.07
C THR A 84 2.12 12.85 -7.19
N PHE A 85 2.34 12.20 -6.04
CA PHE A 85 2.49 10.75 -6.01
C PHE A 85 1.12 10.08 -6.13
N VAL A 86 0.92 9.34 -7.21
CA VAL A 86 -0.23 8.46 -7.35
C VAL A 86 0.14 7.07 -6.82
N PHE A 87 -0.48 6.69 -5.71
CA PHE A 87 -0.29 5.38 -5.09
C PHE A 87 -1.23 4.35 -5.71
N PHE A 88 -0.67 3.30 -6.30
CA PHE A 88 -1.42 2.10 -6.68
C PHE A 88 -1.52 1.15 -5.49
N ALA A 89 -2.33 1.52 -4.51
CA ALA A 89 -2.66 0.62 -3.42
C ALA A 89 -3.80 -0.33 -3.85
N PRO A 90 -3.62 -1.67 -3.79
CA PRO A 90 -4.75 -2.56 -3.90
C PRO A 90 -5.70 -2.25 -2.74
N MET A 91 -6.92 -1.80 -3.06
CA MET A 91 -7.93 -1.37 -2.09
C MET A 91 -8.00 -2.27 -0.86
N ALA A 92 -7.82 -1.69 0.33
CA ALA A 92 -8.65 -2.01 1.51
C ALA A 92 -8.30 -1.14 2.72
N GLY A 93 -8.79 0.11 2.73
CA GLY A 93 -8.91 0.91 3.95
C GLY A 93 -7.63 1.11 4.76
N SER A 94 -7.79 1.71 5.93
CA SER A 94 -6.69 1.83 6.89
C SER A 94 -6.65 0.62 7.83
N THR A 95 -7.27 -0.51 7.49
CA THR A 95 -7.49 -1.62 8.44
C THR A 95 -7.00 -2.97 7.95
N THR A 96 -6.41 -3.75 8.85
CA THR A 96 -5.99 -5.14 8.63
C THR A 96 -6.37 -6.00 9.84
N LEU A 97 -6.28 -7.33 9.70
CA LEU A 97 -6.33 -8.23 10.85
C LEU A 97 -4.94 -8.27 11.50
N ALA A 98 -4.89 -8.08 12.81
CA ALA A 98 -3.66 -8.15 13.60
C ALA A 98 -3.97 -8.69 15.00
N GLU A 99 -2.96 -9.22 15.68
CA GLU A 99 -3.08 -9.75 17.03
C GLU A 99 -3.56 -8.68 18.02
N GLN A 100 -4.51 -9.05 18.88
CA GLN A 100 -5.06 -8.17 19.90
C GLN A 100 -3.95 -7.64 20.82
N GLY A 101 -3.91 -6.32 21.01
CA GLY A 101 -2.87 -5.66 21.82
C GLY A 101 -1.61 -5.26 21.05
N SER A 102 -1.49 -5.58 19.76
CA SER A 102 -0.40 -5.09 18.91
C SER A 102 -0.31 -3.56 18.97
N LYS A 103 0.89 -3.03 19.27
CA LYS A 103 1.15 -1.57 19.34
C LYS A 103 1.34 -0.97 17.95
N GLN A 104 2.00 -1.71 17.06
CA GLN A 104 2.23 -1.30 15.68
C GLN A 104 1.56 -2.29 14.75
N VAL A 105 0.70 -1.78 13.87
CA VAL A 105 -0.03 -2.57 12.89
C VAL A 105 0.36 -2.09 11.50
N TYR A 106 1.16 -2.90 10.82
CA TYR A 106 1.58 -2.61 9.46
C TYR A 106 0.48 -3.02 8.47
N VAL A 107 0.06 -2.07 7.63
CA VAL A 107 -0.83 -2.36 6.51
C VAL A 107 0.04 -2.31 5.26
N ALA A 108 0.14 -3.43 4.53
CA ALA A 108 1.05 -3.56 3.39
C ALA A 108 0.84 -2.52 2.28
N ALA A 109 -0.35 -1.89 2.24
CA ALA A 109 -0.69 -0.80 1.33
C ALA A 109 -0.47 0.61 1.91
N SER A 110 -0.38 0.79 3.24
CA SER A 110 -0.24 2.13 3.85
C SER A 110 1.19 2.68 3.80
N GLU A 111 2.19 1.81 3.70
CA GLU A 111 3.60 2.20 3.64
C GLU A 111 4.23 2.07 2.24
N GLN A 112 3.42 1.82 1.21
CA GLN A 112 3.92 1.82 -0.16
C GLN A 112 4.39 3.22 -0.57
N LYS A 113 5.71 3.44 -0.56
CA LYS A 113 6.38 4.64 -1.08
C LYS A 113 6.66 4.58 -2.60
N LYS A 114 6.24 3.51 -3.27
CA LYS A 114 6.39 3.36 -4.73
C LYS A 114 5.14 3.91 -5.42
N GLY A 115 5.09 5.23 -5.58
CA GLY A 115 4.10 5.89 -6.42
C GLY A 115 4.64 6.16 -7.81
N ILE A 116 3.73 6.39 -8.77
CA ILE A 116 4.09 6.99 -10.05
C ILE A 116 3.99 8.50 -9.87
N THR A 117 5.03 9.21 -10.29
CA THR A 117 5.01 10.67 -10.36
C THR A 117 4.27 11.08 -11.63
N VAL A 118 3.26 11.93 -11.49
CA VAL A 118 2.47 12.50 -12.60
C VAL A 118 2.65 14.00 -12.61
#